data_AF-A0A6N0JIG3-F1
#
_entry.id   AF-A0A6N0JIG3-F1
#
_cell.length_a   1.000
_cell.length_b   1.000
_cell.length_c   1.000
_cell.angle_alpha   90.00
_cell.angle_beta   90.00
_cell.angle_gamma   90.00
#
_symmetry.space_group_name_H-M   'P 1'
#
loop_
_entity.id
_entity.type
_entity.pdbx_description
1 polymer ?
#
loop_
_entity_poly.entity_id
_entity_poly.type
_entity_poly.pdbx_seq_one_letter_code
_entity_poly.pdbx_strand_id
1 'polypeptide(L)'
;MSDDDFDAFMALLDDVAALRQLPVLSDRAKLLFFDAVRRYPLHIVEKAIQAHLIDPVEGRFKTMVQPAHIVAQIEGAAANDGRPDADEAWAIAMRADDEAVTVVWTDEISQALTAARPVLARGDEVGARMAFKAAYGRLLTQARKELRPVRWIASLGHDVAQRDAVLQHAMELGQLPAPHVAALLPPPAPSNGMGDDEVAAENIARLRKLVASALSPSEKRRRAAEEASKAERERLDSLKQESAAKVAQHQPGATA
;
A
#
# COMPACT_ATOMS: atom_id res chain seq x y z
N MET A 1 -3.55 17.99 -8.44
CA MET A 1 -3.30 19.12 -7.55
C MET A 1 -4.63 19.76 -7.27
N SER A 2 -4.86 20.06 -6.01
CA SER A 2 -5.99 20.86 -5.54
C SER A 2 -5.61 22.34 -5.57
N ASP A 3 -6.58 23.23 -5.42
CA ASP A 3 -6.32 24.68 -5.40
C ASP A 3 -5.39 25.07 -4.23
N ASP A 4 -5.38 24.30 -3.14
CA ASP A 4 -4.47 24.49 -1.99
C ASP A 4 -2.99 24.25 -2.36
N ASP A 5 -2.71 23.50 -3.43
CA ASP A 5 -1.35 23.24 -3.92
C ASP A 5 -0.82 24.41 -4.78
N PHE A 6 -1.65 25.41 -5.09
CA PHE A 6 -1.33 26.46 -6.05
C PHE A 6 -0.10 27.26 -5.63
N ASP A 7 -0.08 27.83 -4.42
CA ASP A 7 1.03 28.66 -3.96
C ASP A 7 2.36 27.88 -3.90
N ALA A 8 2.29 26.62 -3.45
CA ALA A 8 3.45 25.73 -3.42
C ALA A 8 3.99 25.47 -4.83
N PHE A 9 3.10 25.23 -5.80
CA PHE A 9 3.47 25.04 -7.19
C PHE A 9 4.10 26.29 -7.82
N MET A 10 3.58 27.49 -7.50
CA MET A 10 4.13 28.76 -7.99
C MET A 10 5.54 28.99 -7.46
N ALA A 11 5.77 28.75 -6.17
CA ALA A 11 7.08 28.85 -5.54
C ALA A 11 8.09 27.87 -6.16
N LEU A 12 7.65 26.63 -6.44
CA LEU A 12 8.47 25.63 -7.13
C LEU A 12 8.92 26.11 -8.51
N LEU A 13 8.04 26.73 -9.31
CA LEU A 13 8.42 27.28 -10.61
C LEU A 13 9.42 28.43 -10.48
N ASP A 14 9.30 29.24 -9.42
CA ASP A 14 10.23 30.35 -9.16
C ASP A 14 11.61 29.85 -8.75
N ASP A 15 11.67 28.81 -7.92
CA ASP A 15 12.90 28.14 -7.53
C ASP A 15 13.62 27.54 -8.75
N VAL A 16 12.86 26.92 -9.66
CA VAL A 16 13.40 26.39 -10.92
C VAL A 16 13.92 27.50 -11.83
N ALA A 17 13.19 28.61 -11.95
CA ALA A 17 13.64 29.77 -12.72
C ALA A 17 14.93 30.36 -12.13
N ALA A 18 15.01 30.48 -10.80
CA ALA A 18 16.19 30.95 -10.08
C ALA A 18 17.39 30.02 -10.27
N LEU A 19 17.21 28.70 -10.08
CA LEU A 19 18.23 27.68 -10.29
C LEU A 19 18.82 27.76 -11.70
N ARG A 20 17.96 27.95 -12.71
CA ARG A 20 18.38 28.05 -14.11
C ARG A 20 18.75 29.46 -14.53
N GLN A 21 18.77 30.45 -13.63
CA GLN A 21 19.06 31.86 -13.93
C GLN A 21 18.20 32.39 -15.09
N LEU A 22 16.89 32.16 -15.01
CA LEU A 22 15.87 32.59 -15.97
C LEU A 22 14.93 33.62 -15.32
N PRO A 23 14.27 34.48 -16.12
CA PRO A 23 13.23 35.34 -15.59
C PRO A 23 12.05 34.51 -15.08
N VAL A 24 11.47 34.97 -13.97
CA VAL A 24 10.26 34.39 -13.40
C VAL A 24 9.09 34.53 -14.38
N LEU A 25 8.27 33.47 -14.46
CA LEU A 25 7.05 33.47 -15.27
C LEU A 25 6.03 34.49 -14.71
N SER A 26 5.25 35.11 -15.60
CA SER A 26 4.14 35.98 -15.16
C SER A 26 3.05 35.16 -14.47
N ASP A 27 2.25 35.79 -13.60
CA ASP A 27 1.17 35.11 -12.86
C ASP A 27 0.21 34.38 -13.79
N ARG A 28 -0.15 34.99 -14.93
CA ARG A 28 -0.99 34.36 -15.94
C ARG A 28 -0.33 33.14 -16.59
N ALA A 29 0.98 33.20 -16.86
CA ALA A 29 1.71 32.07 -17.42
C ALA A 29 1.78 30.91 -16.43
N LYS A 30 2.02 31.20 -15.14
CA LYS A 30 2.03 30.17 -14.10
C LYS A 30 0.64 29.56 -13.84
N LEU A 31 -0.44 30.36 -13.91
CA LEU A 31 -1.83 29.86 -13.86
C LEU A 31 -2.11 28.86 -14.99
N LEU A 32 -1.78 29.22 -16.23
CA LEU A 32 -1.94 28.32 -17.38
C LEU A 32 -1.10 27.05 -17.23
N PHE A 33 0.09 27.18 -16.66
CA PHE A 33 0.94 26.05 -16.34
C PHE A 33 0.25 25.13 -15.33
N PHE A 34 -0.19 25.67 -14.20
CA PHE A 34 -0.88 24.93 -13.15
C PHE A 34 -2.08 24.17 -13.72
N ASP A 35 -2.94 24.84 -14.49
CA ASP A 35 -4.09 24.22 -15.15
C ASP A 35 -3.72 23.09 -16.11
N ALA A 36 -2.58 23.19 -16.80
CA ALA A 36 -2.12 22.15 -17.70
C ALA A 36 -1.70 20.86 -16.97
N VAL A 37 -1.14 20.98 -15.76
CA VAL A 37 -0.64 19.83 -14.97
C VAL A 37 -1.51 19.47 -13.76
N ARG A 38 -2.57 20.23 -13.47
CA ARG A 38 -3.44 20.04 -12.28
C ARG A 38 -4.03 18.64 -12.14
N ARG A 39 -4.11 17.87 -13.23
CA ARG A 39 -4.57 16.46 -13.20
C ARG A 39 -3.66 15.55 -12.37
N TYR A 40 -2.40 15.94 -12.15
CA TYR A 40 -1.42 15.17 -11.40
C TYR A 40 -1.27 15.68 -9.96
N PRO A 41 -0.96 14.83 -8.96
CA PRO A 41 -0.63 15.28 -7.60
C PRO A 41 0.67 16.11 -7.57
N LEU A 42 0.77 17.07 -6.63
CA LEU A 42 1.93 17.98 -6.53
C LEU A 42 3.26 17.23 -6.43
N HIS A 43 3.34 16.25 -5.53
CA HIS A 43 4.54 15.45 -5.34
C HIS A 43 4.99 14.66 -6.59
N ILE A 44 4.08 14.33 -7.51
CA ILE A 44 4.42 13.69 -8.79
C ILE A 44 5.00 14.72 -9.76
N VAL A 45 4.42 15.93 -9.79
CA VAL A 45 4.90 17.04 -10.61
C VAL A 45 6.29 17.49 -10.15
N GLU A 46 6.53 17.58 -8.84
CA GLU A 46 7.84 17.86 -8.27
C GLU A 46 8.91 16.85 -8.72
N LYS A 47 8.60 15.55 -8.60
CA LYS A 47 9.49 14.48 -9.07
C LYS A 47 9.76 14.58 -10.57
N ALA A 48 8.74 14.90 -11.36
CA ALA A 48 8.88 15.05 -12.82
C ALA A 48 9.75 16.26 -13.19
N ILE A 49 9.62 17.38 -12.47
CA ILE A 49 10.51 18.55 -12.63
C ILE A 49 11.95 18.17 -12.27
N GLN A 50 12.16 17.49 -11.14
CA GLN A 50 13.48 17.02 -10.72
C GLN A 50 14.11 16.07 -11.76
N ALA A 51 13.33 15.11 -12.28
CA ALA A 51 13.77 14.19 -13.32
C ALA A 51 14.18 14.94 -14.61
N HIS A 52 13.40 15.94 -15.01
CA HIS A 52 13.73 16.77 -16.17
C HIS A 52 15.01 17.60 -15.97
N LEU A 53 15.27 18.09 -14.75
CA LEU A 53 16.49 18.87 -14.47
C LEU A 53 17.78 18.04 -14.61
N ILE A 54 17.70 16.73 -14.37
CA ILE A 54 18.83 15.80 -14.53
C ILE A 54 18.81 15.05 -15.87
N ASP A 55 17.87 15.37 -16.76
CA ASP A 55 17.77 14.75 -18.08
C ASP A 55 19.03 15.08 -18.91
N PRO A 56 19.75 14.08 -19.44
CA PRO A 56 21.03 14.30 -20.13
C PRO A 56 20.88 15.05 -21.47
N VAL A 57 19.68 15.03 -22.08
CA VAL A 57 19.40 15.63 -23.38
C VAL A 57 18.69 16.95 -23.22
N GLU A 58 17.64 17.00 -22.40
CA GLU A 58 16.80 18.19 -22.23
C GLU A 58 17.29 19.11 -21.11
N GLY A 59 17.86 18.55 -20.03
CA GLY A 59 18.37 19.28 -18.87
C GLY A 59 19.55 20.20 -19.19
N ARG A 60 20.28 19.94 -20.29
CA ARG A 60 21.40 20.77 -20.76
C ARG A 60 20.96 22.12 -21.33
N PHE A 61 19.72 22.23 -21.82
CA PHE A 61 19.24 23.46 -22.46
C PHE A 61 18.74 24.43 -21.41
N LYS A 62 19.30 25.65 -21.34
CA LYS A 62 18.89 26.70 -20.40
C LYS A 62 17.51 27.30 -20.76
N THR A 63 16.46 26.49 -20.68
CA THR A 63 15.07 26.83 -21.00
C THR A 63 14.20 26.71 -19.76
N MET A 64 13.03 27.34 -19.75
CA MET A 64 12.06 27.06 -18.68
C MET A 64 11.46 25.68 -18.88
N VAL A 65 11.23 24.94 -17.80
CA VAL A 65 10.48 23.68 -17.87
C VAL A 65 9.11 23.97 -18.48
N GLN A 66 8.62 23.12 -19.37
CA GLN A 66 7.32 23.26 -20.01
C GLN A 66 6.36 22.20 -19.47
N PRO A 67 5.02 22.43 -19.52
CA PRO A 67 4.06 21.40 -19.13
C PRO A 67 4.29 20.07 -19.87
N ALA A 68 4.65 20.14 -21.16
CA ALA A 68 4.97 18.96 -21.97
C ALA A 68 6.15 18.14 -21.41
N HIS A 69 7.17 18.79 -20.84
CA HIS A 69 8.30 18.09 -20.22
C HIS A 69 7.86 17.30 -18.99
N ILE A 70 6.99 17.89 -18.16
CA ILE A 70 6.46 17.22 -16.96
C ILE A 70 5.60 16.03 -17.36
N VAL A 71 4.70 16.20 -18.34
CA VAL A 71 3.89 15.09 -18.84
C VAL A 71 4.78 13.97 -19.40
N ALA A 72 5.79 14.31 -20.19
CA ALA A 72 6.71 13.34 -20.76
C ALA A 72 7.47 12.54 -19.68
N GLN A 73 7.94 13.20 -18.61
CA GLN A 73 8.60 12.51 -17.50
C GLN A 73 7.64 11.60 -16.71
N ILE A 74 6.41 12.05 -16.45
CA ILE A 74 5.41 11.24 -15.74
C ILE A 74 5.01 10.03 -16.58
N GLU A 75 4.70 10.22 -17.85
CA GLU A 75 4.26 9.15 -18.75
C GLU A 75 5.42 8.20 -19.09
N GLY A 76 6.64 8.71 -19.24
CA GLY A 76 7.84 7.90 -19.43
C GLY A 76 8.16 7.03 -18.22
N ALA A 77 8.03 7.57 -17.01
CA ALA A 77 8.17 6.78 -15.78
C ALA A 77 7.08 5.71 -15.65
N ALA A 78 5.84 6.02 -16.04
CA ALA A 78 4.74 5.06 -16.04
C ALA A 78 4.92 3.94 -17.11
N ALA A 79 5.59 4.23 -18.22
CA ALA A 79 5.91 3.22 -19.23
C ALA A 79 6.99 2.23 -18.72
N ASN A 80 7.94 2.71 -17.92
CA ASN A 80 9.05 1.93 -17.35
C ASN A 80 8.82 1.58 -15.86
N ASP A 81 7.57 1.31 -15.49
CA ASP A 81 7.13 1.06 -14.11
C ASP A 81 7.51 -0.34 -13.57
N GLY A 82 8.31 -1.10 -14.31
CA GLY A 82 8.77 -2.45 -13.95
C GLY A 82 7.73 -3.55 -14.16
N ARG A 83 6.56 -3.25 -14.74
CA ARG A 83 5.60 -4.29 -15.13
C ARG A 83 6.10 -5.07 -16.35
N PRO A 84 5.94 -6.40 -16.40
CA PRO A 84 6.40 -7.22 -17.51
C PRO A 84 5.60 -6.96 -18.79
N ASP A 85 6.22 -7.22 -19.94
CA ASP A 85 5.53 -7.12 -21.22
C ASP A 85 4.49 -8.23 -21.38
N ALA A 86 3.56 -8.06 -22.34
CA ALA A 86 2.40 -8.94 -22.48
C ALA A 86 2.75 -10.43 -22.67
N ASP A 87 3.88 -10.74 -23.31
CA ASP A 87 4.34 -12.11 -23.52
C ASP A 87 5.07 -12.69 -22.31
N GLU A 88 5.83 -11.87 -21.57
CA GLU A 88 6.44 -12.26 -20.29
C GLU A 88 5.37 -12.49 -19.22
N ALA A 89 4.40 -11.57 -19.14
CA ALA A 89 3.22 -11.66 -18.29
C ALA A 89 2.43 -12.95 -18.55
N TRP A 90 2.28 -13.34 -19.82
CA TRP A 90 1.66 -14.61 -20.20
C TRP A 90 2.47 -15.81 -19.71
N ALA A 91 3.80 -15.79 -19.89
CA ALA A 91 4.67 -16.86 -19.39
C ALA A 91 4.59 -17.02 -17.86
N ILE A 92 4.53 -15.91 -17.12
CA ILE A 92 4.30 -15.91 -15.67
C ILE A 92 2.93 -16.52 -15.34
N ALA A 93 1.88 -16.10 -16.06
CA ALA A 93 0.52 -16.57 -15.83
C ALA A 93 0.36 -18.09 -16.06
N MET A 94 1.01 -18.64 -17.09
CA MET A 94 0.94 -20.08 -17.40
C MET A 94 1.58 -20.96 -16.34
N ARG A 95 2.57 -20.46 -15.60
CA ARG A 95 3.13 -21.20 -14.46
C ARG A 95 2.13 -21.41 -13.33
N ALA A 96 1.10 -20.58 -13.24
CA ALA A 96 0.10 -20.64 -12.17
C ALA A 96 -1.07 -21.57 -12.47
N ASP A 97 -1.05 -22.27 -13.62
CA ASP A 97 -2.02 -23.33 -13.91
C ASP A 97 -1.78 -24.57 -13.05
N ASP A 98 -0.53 -24.79 -12.61
CA ASP A 98 -0.16 -25.82 -11.67
C ASP A 98 -0.29 -25.32 -10.21
N GLU A 99 -1.24 -25.88 -9.46
CA GLU A 99 -1.50 -25.56 -8.05
C GLU A 99 -0.33 -25.94 -7.10
N ALA A 100 0.61 -26.76 -7.56
CA ALA A 100 1.84 -27.03 -6.82
C ALA A 100 2.82 -25.85 -6.85
N VAL A 101 2.77 -25.03 -7.91
CA VAL A 101 3.78 -24.03 -8.21
C VAL A 101 3.49 -22.69 -7.52
N THR A 102 4.51 -22.16 -6.85
CA THR A 102 4.48 -20.78 -6.35
C THR A 102 4.81 -19.81 -7.48
N VAL A 103 3.97 -18.79 -7.66
CA VAL A 103 4.14 -17.75 -8.71
C VAL A 103 4.07 -16.37 -8.08
N VAL A 104 5.00 -15.50 -8.47
CA VAL A 104 4.95 -14.07 -8.15
C VAL A 104 4.54 -13.33 -9.40
N TRP A 105 3.45 -12.57 -9.30
CA TRP A 105 2.82 -11.87 -10.43
C TRP A 105 2.26 -10.53 -9.98
N THR A 106 1.81 -9.71 -10.93
CA THR A 106 1.12 -8.44 -10.61
C THR A 106 -0.39 -8.64 -10.53
N ASP A 107 -1.09 -7.70 -9.88
CA ASP A 107 -2.56 -7.66 -9.88
C ASP A 107 -3.13 -7.70 -11.31
N GLU A 108 -2.48 -7.00 -12.25
CA GLU A 108 -2.90 -6.96 -13.65
C GLU A 108 -2.76 -8.32 -14.35
N ILE A 109 -1.70 -9.09 -14.06
CA ILE A 109 -1.51 -10.45 -14.60
C ILE A 109 -2.61 -11.38 -14.09
N SER A 110 -2.89 -11.35 -12.77
CA SER A 110 -3.91 -12.20 -12.16
C SER A 110 -5.32 -11.93 -12.72
N GLN A 111 -5.66 -10.66 -12.89
CA GLN A 111 -6.93 -10.24 -13.48
C GLN A 111 -7.03 -10.61 -14.97
N ALA A 112 -5.95 -10.43 -15.74
CA ALA A 112 -5.91 -10.83 -17.15
C ALA A 112 -6.04 -12.35 -17.32
N LEU A 113 -5.42 -13.14 -16.45
CA LEU A 113 -5.57 -14.60 -16.44
C LEU A 113 -7.02 -15.00 -16.19
N THR A 114 -7.69 -14.36 -15.24
CA THR A 114 -9.13 -14.58 -14.97
C THR A 114 -9.99 -14.41 -16.22
N ALA A 115 -9.70 -13.40 -17.05
CA ALA A 115 -10.41 -13.19 -18.31
C ALA A 115 -10.12 -14.27 -19.37
N ALA A 116 -8.92 -14.87 -19.35
CA ALA A 116 -8.51 -15.92 -20.29
C ALA A 116 -8.97 -17.33 -19.87
N ARG A 117 -9.23 -17.57 -18.57
CA ARG A 117 -9.61 -18.88 -18.00
C ARG A 117 -10.73 -19.61 -18.76
N PRO A 118 -11.85 -18.97 -19.17
CA PRO A 118 -12.92 -19.67 -19.89
C PRO A 118 -12.49 -20.19 -21.27
N VAL A 119 -11.54 -19.53 -21.92
CA VAL A 119 -11.00 -19.96 -23.22
C VAL A 119 -10.00 -21.09 -23.01
N LEU A 120 -9.13 -20.96 -22.01
CA LEU A 120 -8.15 -21.97 -21.63
C LEU A 120 -8.81 -23.29 -21.22
N ALA A 121 -9.91 -23.22 -20.45
CA ALA A 121 -10.69 -24.39 -20.03
C ALA A 121 -11.31 -25.18 -21.20
N ARG A 122 -11.38 -24.58 -22.40
CA ARG A 122 -11.82 -25.26 -23.63
C ARG A 122 -10.66 -25.86 -24.43
N GLY A 123 -9.42 -25.74 -23.94
CA GLY A 123 -8.20 -26.23 -24.60
C GLY A 123 -7.67 -25.32 -25.71
N ASP A 124 -8.23 -24.11 -25.88
CA ASP A 124 -7.75 -23.14 -26.88
C ASP A 124 -6.70 -22.20 -26.27
N GLU A 125 -5.46 -22.66 -26.23
CA GLU A 125 -4.33 -21.90 -25.68
C GLU A 125 -4.05 -20.60 -26.46
N VAL A 126 -4.20 -20.63 -27.79
CA VAL A 126 -3.94 -19.47 -28.64
C VAL A 126 -5.00 -18.40 -28.41
N GLY A 127 -6.28 -18.80 -28.37
CA GLY A 127 -7.39 -17.92 -28.03
C GLY A 127 -7.28 -17.38 -26.61
N ALA A 128 -6.84 -18.19 -25.64
CA ALA A 128 -6.60 -17.77 -24.28
C ALA A 128 -5.49 -16.71 -24.20
N ARG A 129 -4.37 -16.92 -24.91
CA ARG A 129 -3.29 -15.93 -24.99
C ARG A 129 -3.77 -14.61 -25.60
N MET A 130 -4.60 -14.66 -26.65
CA MET A 130 -5.18 -13.45 -27.25
C MET A 130 -6.11 -12.70 -26.29
N ALA A 131 -7.00 -13.42 -25.60
CA ALA A 131 -7.86 -12.85 -24.57
C ALA A 131 -7.04 -12.23 -23.42
N PHE A 132 -5.98 -12.92 -22.98
CA PHE A 132 -5.06 -12.45 -21.96
C PHE A 132 -4.36 -11.16 -22.38
N LYS A 133 -3.66 -11.13 -23.53
CA LYS A 133 -2.91 -9.96 -23.99
C LYS A 133 -3.82 -8.74 -24.14
N ALA A 134 -5.05 -8.95 -24.64
CA ALA A 134 -6.04 -7.89 -24.76
C ALA A 134 -6.50 -7.35 -23.40
N ALA A 135 -6.77 -8.24 -22.43
CA ALA A 135 -7.17 -7.83 -21.07
C ALA A 135 -6.03 -7.13 -20.34
N TYR A 136 -4.83 -7.70 -20.37
CA TYR A 136 -3.62 -7.17 -19.75
C TYR A 136 -3.28 -5.77 -20.29
N GLY A 137 -3.31 -5.57 -21.61
CA GLY A 137 -3.05 -4.26 -22.21
C GLY A 137 -4.03 -3.17 -21.76
N ARG A 138 -5.32 -3.50 -21.61
CA ARG A 138 -6.33 -2.57 -21.06
C ARG A 138 -6.05 -2.24 -19.59
N LEU A 139 -5.72 -3.24 -18.78
CA LEU A 139 -5.41 -3.08 -17.37
C LEU A 139 -4.14 -2.23 -17.16
N LEU A 140 -3.09 -2.45 -17.95
CA LEU A 140 -1.88 -1.63 -17.93
C LEU A 140 -2.18 -0.18 -18.30
N THR A 141 -2.93 0.04 -19.37
CA THR A 141 -3.30 1.39 -19.82
C THR A 141 -4.06 2.12 -18.72
N GLN A 142 -5.00 1.44 -18.07
CA GLN A 142 -5.75 2.01 -16.96
C GLN A 142 -4.86 2.28 -15.74
N ALA A 143 -4.03 1.33 -15.33
CA ALA A 143 -3.13 1.48 -14.19
C ALA A 143 -2.17 2.66 -14.37
N ARG A 144 -1.59 2.81 -15.56
CA ARG A 144 -0.67 3.91 -15.90
C ARG A 144 -1.40 5.25 -15.93
N LYS A 145 -2.60 5.29 -16.50
CA LYS A 145 -3.43 6.51 -16.52
C LYS A 145 -3.80 6.98 -15.11
N GLU A 146 -4.05 6.04 -14.21
CA GLU A 146 -4.37 6.30 -12.80
C GLU A 146 -3.13 6.49 -11.92
N LEU A 147 -1.92 6.36 -12.48
CA LEU A 147 -0.66 6.36 -11.74
C LEU A 147 -0.63 5.34 -10.58
N ARG A 148 -1.30 4.19 -10.77
CA ARG A 148 -1.30 3.12 -9.77
C ARG A 148 0.10 2.46 -9.72
N PRO A 149 0.75 2.46 -8.54
CA PRO A 149 2.04 1.79 -8.39
C PRO A 149 1.90 0.30 -8.72
N VAL A 150 2.95 -0.31 -9.25
CA VAL A 150 2.99 -1.76 -9.48
C VAL A 150 2.86 -2.48 -8.14
N ARG A 151 1.96 -3.45 -8.08
CA ARG A 151 1.79 -4.31 -6.92
C ARG A 151 2.06 -5.74 -7.33
N TRP A 152 3.14 -6.27 -6.77
CA TRP A 152 3.49 -7.69 -6.87
C TRP A 152 2.86 -8.45 -5.71
N ILE A 153 2.33 -9.63 -6.02
CA ILE A 153 1.73 -10.55 -5.05
C ILE A 153 2.25 -11.96 -5.34
N ALA A 154 2.39 -12.76 -4.28
CA ALA A 154 2.73 -14.18 -4.39
C ALA A 154 1.46 -15.04 -4.30
N SER A 155 1.26 -15.91 -5.29
CA SER A 155 0.33 -17.04 -5.22
C SER A 155 1.12 -18.25 -4.73
N LEU A 156 0.79 -18.74 -3.53
CA LEU A 156 1.52 -19.82 -2.87
C LEU A 156 1.05 -21.18 -3.38
N GLY A 157 1.96 -21.93 -4.00
CA GLY A 157 1.76 -23.34 -4.33
C GLY A 157 2.09 -24.25 -3.15
N HIS A 158 1.73 -25.52 -3.24
CA HIS A 158 1.88 -26.50 -2.16
C HIS A 158 3.32 -27.02 -1.96
N ASP A 159 4.21 -26.87 -2.95
CA ASP A 159 5.62 -27.26 -2.82
C ASP A 159 6.40 -26.23 -1.97
N VAL A 160 6.74 -26.62 -0.75
CA VAL A 160 7.46 -25.77 0.23
C VAL A 160 8.90 -25.46 -0.21
N ALA A 161 9.59 -26.40 -0.87
CA ALA A 161 10.97 -26.21 -1.30
C ALA A 161 11.05 -25.25 -2.49
N GLN A 162 10.14 -25.43 -3.46
CA GLN A 162 10.04 -24.51 -4.60
C GLN A 162 9.56 -23.12 -4.17
N ARG A 163 8.69 -23.04 -3.16
CA ARG A 163 8.19 -21.77 -2.61
C ARG A 163 9.30 -20.87 -2.10
N ASP A 164 10.24 -21.41 -1.31
CA ASP A 164 11.35 -20.61 -0.77
C ASP A 164 12.20 -20.01 -1.90
N ALA A 165 12.64 -20.84 -2.85
CA ALA A 165 13.44 -20.39 -3.98
C ALA A 165 12.74 -19.28 -4.81
N VAL A 166 11.44 -19.41 -5.06
CA VAL A 166 10.68 -18.39 -5.82
C VAL A 166 10.55 -17.08 -5.04
N LEU A 167 10.28 -17.14 -3.73
CA LEU A 167 10.12 -15.95 -2.90
C LEU A 167 11.44 -15.22 -2.68
N GLN A 168 12.55 -15.94 -2.48
CA GLN A 168 13.89 -15.37 -2.40
C GLN A 168 14.26 -14.66 -3.72
N HIS A 169 14.02 -15.31 -4.86
CA HIS A 169 14.29 -14.71 -6.15
C HIS A 169 13.46 -13.44 -6.40
N ALA A 170 12.18 -13.44 -6.01
CA ALA A 170 11.33 -12.25 -6.10
C ALA A 170 11.79 -11.11 -5.18
N MET A 171 12.42 -11.43 -4.04
CA MET A 171 13.06 -10.44 -3.17
C MET A 171 14.30 -9.84 -3.82
N GLU A 172 15.16 -10.66 -4.41
CA GLU A 172 16.38 -10.22 -5.13
C GLU A 172 16.05 -9.29 -6.30
N LEU A 173 14.96 -9.57 -7.02
CA LEU A 173 14.45 -8.72 -8.10
C LEU A 173 13.70 -7.47 -7.60
N GLY A 174 13.56 -7.28 -6.28
CA GLY A 174 12.84 -6.15 -5.69
C GLY A 174 11.32 -6.18 -5.95
N GLN A 175 10.77 -7.31 -6.38
CA GLN A 175 9.34 -7.48 -6.62
C GLN A 175 8.57 -7.59 -5.29
N LEU A 176 9.12 -8.33 -4.32
CA LEU A 176 8.54 -8.48 -2.98
C LEU A 176 9.47 -7.91 -1.90
N PRO A 177 8.96 -7.15 -0.93
CA PRO A 177 9.79 -6.61 0.14
C PRO A 177 10.19 -7.72 1.13
N ALA A 178 11.41 -7.66 1.66
CA ALA A 178 11.98 -8.69 2.55
C ALA A 178 11.09 -9.05 3.76
N PRO A 179 10.44 -8.11 4.47
CA PRO A 179 9.52 -8.45 5.55
C PRO A 179 8.31 -9.27 5.09
N HIS A 180 7.83 -9.03 3.86
CA HIS A 180 6.70 -9.78 3.29
C HIS A 180 7.13 -11.20 2.93
N VAL A 181 8.32 -11.37 2.34
CA VAL A 181 8.88 -12.69 2.05
C VAL A 181 9.09 -13.50 3.33
N ALA A 182 9.71 -12.91 4.36
CA ALA A 182 9.94 -13.58 5.64
C ALA A 182 8.63 -14.08 6.31
N ALA A 183 7.51 -13.38 6.11
CA ALA A 183 6.21 -13.80 6.62
C ALA A 183 5.58 -14.97 5.84
N LEU A 184 6.02 -15.21 4.60
CA LEU A 184 5.51 -16.28 3.73
C LEU A 184 6.39 -17.54 3.76
N LEU A 185 7.62 -17.43 4.27
CA LEU A 185 8.52 -18.55 4.47
C LEU A 185 8.15 -19.35 5.72
N PRO A 186 8.36 -20.69 5.71
CA PRO A 186 8.28 -21.46 6.93
C PRO A 186 9.27 -20.91 7.98
N PRO A 187 8.91 -20.92 9.28
CA PRO A 187 9.82 -20.49 10.33
C PRO A 187 11.11 -21.31 10.24
N PRO A 188 12.28 -20.69 10.47
CA PRO A 188 13.55 -21.40 10.38
C PRO A 188 13.49 -22.65 11.26
N ALA A 189 14.01 -23.77 10.74
CA ALA A 189 14.15 -24.97 11.53
C ALA A 189 14.90 -24.61 12.82
N PRO A 190 14.48 -25.13 13.99
CA PRO A 190 15.18 -24.85 15.23
C PRO A 190 16.64 -25.27 15.03
N SER A 191 17.54 -24.29 14.94
CA SER A 191 18.96 -24.58 14.88
C SER A 191 19.31 -25.20 16.21
N ASN A 192 19.77 -26.46 16.22
CA ASN A 192 20.37 -27.11 17.39
C ASN A 192 21.73 -26.46 17.74
N GLY A 193 21.77 -25.13 17.90
CA GLY A 193 23.03 -24.40 18.06
C GLY A 193 22.95 -22.88 17.93
N MET A 194 21.96 -22.20 18.52
CA MET A 194 22.14 -20.81 18.93
C MET A 194 22.22 -20.76 20.45
N GLY A 195 23.28 -20.13 20.95
CA GLY A 195 23.67 -20.09 22.36
C GLY A 195 22.57 -19.58 23.28
N ASP A 196 22.52 -20.25 24.43
CA ASP A 196 21.80 -19.94 25.65
C ASP A 196 20.32 -19.58 25.47
N ASP A 197 19.49 -20.64 25.39
CA ASP A 197 18.02 -20.59 25.54
C ASP A 197 17.57 -19.69 26.71
N GLU A 198 18.41 -19.54 27.73
CA GLU A 198 18.19 -18.65 28.87
C GLU A 198 18.22 -17.17 28.48
N VAL A 199 19.16 -16.74 27.63
CA VAL A 199 19.27 -15.35 27.15
C VAL A 199 18.13 -15.02 26.19
N ALA A 200 17.73 -15.98 25.34
CA ALA A 200 16.56 -15.83 24.47
C ALA A 200 15.27 -15.72 25.29
N ALA A 201 15.10 -16.57 26.30
CA ALA A 201 13.96 -16.53 27.22
C ALA A 201 13.91 -15.22 28.03
N GLU A 202 15.06 -14.74 28.52
CA GLU A 202 15.18 -13.46 29.22
C GLU A 202 14.83 -12.27 28.32
N ASN A 203 15.30 -12.26 27.06
CA ASN A 203 15.00 -11.22 26.10
C ASN A 203 13.50 -11.20 25.73
N ILE A 204 12.89 -12.38 25.55
CA ILE A 204 11.43 -12.51 25.32
C ILE A 204 10.65 -12.04 26.56
N ALA A 205 11.09 -12.39 27.77
CA ALA A 205 10.47 -11.93 29.01
C ALA A 205 10.57 -10.41 29.18
N ARG A 206 11.73 -9.81 28.85
CA ARG A 206 11.92 -8.35 28.84
C ARG A 206 11.00 -7.66 27.84
N LEU A 207 10.90 -8.18 26.62
CA LEU A 207 10.02 -7.64 25.58
C LEU A 207 8.55 -7.72 26.00
N ARG A 208 8.10 -8.85 26.58
CA ARG A 208 6.75 -9.00 27.13
C ARG A 208 6.47 -7.98 28.24
N LYS A 209 7.45 -7.73 29.12
CA LYS A 209 7.33 -6.75 30.21
C LYS A 209 7.25 -5.32 29.68
N LEU A 210 8.04 -4.99 28.66
CA LEU A 210 8.01 -3.69 27.98
C LEU A 210 6.68 -3.45 27.27
N VAL A 211 6.17 -4.44 26.52
CA VAL A 211 4.86 -4.39 25.87
C VAL A 211 3.73 -4.27 26.88
N ALA A 212 3.79 -5.02 27.99
CA ALA A 212 2.82 -4.91 29.07
C ALA A 212 2.84 -3.55 29.79
N SER A 213 4.01 -2.91 29.86
CA SER A 213 4.17 -1.57 30.46
C SER A 213 3.82 -0.42 29.50
N ALA A 214 3.83 -0.68 28.20
CA ALA A 214 3.47 0.27 27.15
C ALA A 214 1.96 0.25 26.87
N LEU A 215 1.14 0.50 27.90
CA LEU A 215 -0.28 0.80 27.69
C LEU A 215 -0.38 2.06 26.84
N SER A 216 -0.92 1.93 25.62
CA SER A 216 -1.11 3.06 24.72
C SER A 216 -2.05 4.10 25.38
N PRO A 217 -1.94 5.40 25.05
CA PRO A 217 -2.86 6.42 25.54
C PRO A 217 -4.34 6.13 25.21
N SER A 218 -4.61 5.27 24.22
CA SER A 218 -5.96 4.80 23.86
C SER A 218 -6.49 3.76 24.87
N GLU A 219 -5.64 2.83 25.30
CA GLU A 219 -6.04 1.76 26.22
C GLU A 219 -6.23 2.26 27.66
N LYS A 220 -5.45 3.25 28.10
CA LYS A 220 -5.69 3.93 29.39
C LYS A 220 -7.07 4.61 29.43
N ARG A 221 -7.47 5.27 28.33
CA ARG A 221 -8.79 5.90 28.21
C ARG A 221 -9.92 4.88 28.19
N ARG A 222 -9.74 3.75 27.49
CA ARG A 222 -10.74 2.66 27.46
C ARG A 222 -10.97 2.06 28.85
N ARG A 223 -9.90 1.76 29.59
CA ARG A 223 -10.02 1.21 30.95
C ARG A 223 -10.67 2.19 31.93
N ALA A 224 -10.31 3.48 31.88
CA ALA A 224 -10.93 4.49 32.72
C ALA A 224 -12.45 4.62 32.44
N ALA A 225 -12.86 4.50 31.17
CA ALA A 225 -14.28 4.52 30.80
C ALA A 225 -15.03 3.26 31.27
N GLU A 226 -14.39 2.08 31.21
CA GLU A 226 -14.96 0.82 31.72
C GLU A 226 -15.13 0.84 33.24
N GLU A 227 -14.13 1.34 33.97
CA GLU A 227 -14.16 1.50 35.43
C GLU A 227 -15.25 2.51 35.86
N ALA A 228 -15.35 3.64 35.17
CA ALA A 228 -16.41 4.63 35.43
C ALA A 228 -17.81 4.06 35.17
N SER A 229 -17.98 3.29 34.08
CA SER A 229 -19.25 2.63 33.76
C SER A 229 -19.64 1.59 34.81
N LYS A 230 -18.66 0.84 35.34
CA LYS A 230 -18.89 -0.15 36.39
C LYS A 230 -19.29 0.51 37.72
N ALA A 231 -18.57 1.56 38.12
CA ALA A 231 -18.89 2.31 39.34
C ALA A 231 -20.29 2.93 39.29
N GLU A 232 -20.71 3.43 38.11
CA GLU A 232 -22.06 3.98 37.94
C GLU A 232 -23.14 2.91 38.04
N ARG A 233 -22.91 1.70 37.49
CA ARG A 233 -23.85 0.57 37.65
C ARG A 233 -24.01 0.16 39.11
N GLU A 234 -22.90 0.04 39.83
CA GLU A 234 -22.91 -0.32 41.26
C GLU A 234 -23.65 0.74 42.09
N ARG A 235 -23.51 2.03 41.76
CA ARG A 235 -24.25 3.13 42.39
C ARG A 235 -25.75 3.10 42.09
N LEU A 236 -26.12 2.81 40.85
CA LEU A 236 -27.53 2.70 40.47
C LEU A 236 -28.21 1.51 41.14
N ASP A 237 -27.50 0.40 41.30
CA ASP A 237 -28.03 -0.77 41.97
C ASP A 237 -28.21 -0.55 43.48
N SER A 238 -27.30 0.17 44.15
CA SER A 238 -27.48 0.54 45.56
C SER A 238 -28.67 1.48 45.76
N LEU A 239 -28.85 2.48 44.90
CA LEU A 239 -30.01 3.38 44.94
C LEU A 239 -31.33 2.65 44.69
N LYS A 240 -31.36 1.67 43.78
CA LYS A 240 -32.54 0.81 43.57
C LYS A 240 -32.88 -0.02 44.79
N GLN A 241 -31.87 -0.60 45.46
CA GLN A 241 -32.06 -1.37 46.69
C GLN A 241 -32.60 -0.49 47.83
N GLU A 242 -32.07 0.72 48.00
CA GLU A 242 -32.58 1.69 48.98
C GLU A 242 -34.02 2.13 48.69
N SER A 243 -34.34 2.38 47.41
CA SER A 243 -35.71 2.73 47.00
C SER A 243 -36.68 1.57 47.23
N ALA A 244 -36.29 0.33 46.93
CA ALA A 244 -37.11 -0.86 47.17
C ALA A 244 -37.37 -1.07 48.67
N ALA A 245 -36.36 -0.83 49.52
CA ALA A 245 -36.50 -0.91 50.97
C ALA A 245 -37.48 0.15 51.53
N LYS A 246 -37.45 1.38 51.00
CA LYS A 246 -38.39 2.45 51.38
C LYS A 246 -39.83 2.16 50.93
N VAL A 247 -40.02 1.58 49.74
CA VAL A 247 -41.34 1.17 49.25
C VAL A 247 -41.92 0.04 50.12
N ALA A 248 -41.10 -0.93 50.52
CA ALA A 248 -41.52 -2.00 51.43
C ALA A 248 -41.92 -1.48 52.82
N GLN A 249 -41.29 -0.42 53.32
CA GLN A 249 -41.65 0.23 54.59
C GLN A 249 -42.96 1.03 54.54
N HIS A 250 -43.38 1.49 53.35
CA HIS A 250 -44.63 2.26 53.18
C HIS A 250 -45.85 1.40 52.81
N GLN A 251 -45.69 0.07 52.67
CA GLN A 251 -46.80 -0.88 52.50
C GLN A 251 -47.07 -1.71 53.79
N PRO A 252 -47.62 -1.11 54.85
CA PRO A 252 -48.48 -1.85 55.76
C PRO A 252 -49.83 -1.13 55.87
N GLY A 253 -50.79 -1.50 55.04
CA GLY A 253 -52.15 -0.95 55.15
C GLY A 253 -53.00 -1.02 53.90
N ALA A 254 -53.10 -2.19 53.27
CA ALA A 254 -54.20 -2.47 52.33
C ALA A 254 -54.52 -3.97 52.36
N THR A 255 -55.02 -4.42 53.51
CA THR A 255 -55.78 -5.68 53.60
C THR A 255 -57.13 -5.34 54.20
N ALA A 256 -58.13 -5.31 53.32
CA ALA A 256 -59.51 -5.73 53.56
C ALA A 256 -60.08 -6.18 52.21
#